data_AF-A0A919TK71-F1
#
_entry.id   AF-A0A919TK71-F1
#
_cell.length_a   1.000
_cell.length_b   1.000
_cell.length_c   1.000
_cell.angle_alpha   90.00
_cell.angle_beta   90.00
_cell.angle_gamma   90.00
#
_symmetry.space_group_name_H-M   'P 1'
#
loop_
_entity.id
_entity.type
_entity.pdbx_description
1 polymer ?
#
loop_
_entity_poly.entity_id
_entity_poly.type
_entity_poly.pdbx_seq_one_letter_code
_entity_poly.pdbx_strand_id
1 'polypeptide(L)'
;MATVRLSFSPAPVHVRTARLVGVAVARRAGVDEALLDEVRLAIGEACTRAVALHRQYGLTELVTVEMSDSGSYTVRVIDHAPIEASIGLTKLPPDELAAESLTEDDLTTGVGFALLAGFVDDLQVRPVEDGPGTEVRMVWPVARR
;
A
#
# COMPACT_ATOMS: atom_id res chain seq x y z
N MET A 1 -22.73 1.17 3.03
CA MET A 1 -21.44 1.15 2.33
C MET A 1 -20.85 2.53 2.43
N ALA A 2 -19.87 2.69 3.31
CA ALA A 2 -19.13 3.94 3.45
C ALA A 2 -17.76 3.78 2.78
N THR A 3 -17.43 4.72 1.92
CA THR A 3 -16.11 4.82 1.30
C THR A 3 -15.40 6.04 1.86
N VAL A 4 -14.15 5.85 2.27
CA VAL A 4 -13.25 6.94 2.67
C VAL A 4 -12.13 7.00 1.65
N ARG A 5 -11.86 8.18 1.11
CA ARG A 5 -10.76 8.42 0.17
C ARG A 5 -9.86 9.51 0.72
N LEU A 6 -8.56 9.24 0.71
CA LEU A 6 -7.49 10.17 1.06
C LEU A 6 -6.56 10.28 -0.15
N SER A 7 -6.17 11.51 -0.52
CA SER A 7 -5.12 11.72 -1.52
C SER A 7 -4.09 12.70 -0.95
N PHE A 8 -2.80 12.42 -1.17
CA PHE A 8 -1.71 13.23 -0.64
C PHE A 8 -0.53 13.28 -1.59
N SER A 9 0.24 14.37 -1.53
CA SER A 9 1.48 14.48 -2.30
C SER A 9 2.52 13.48 -1.79
N PRO A 10 3.41 12.97 -2.66
CA PRO A 10 4.35 11.90 -2.33
C PRO A 10 5.47 12.34 -1.38
N ALA A 11 5.12 12.50 -0.12
CA ALA A 11 6.02 12.87 0.96
C ALA A 11 5.85 11.89 2.14
N PRO A 12 6.95 11.35 2.71
CA PRO A 12 6.89 10.36 3.80
C PRO A 12 6.08 10.81 5.02
N VAL A 13 6.00 12.12 5.26
CA VAL A 13 5.21 12.71 6.36
C VAL A 13 3.72 12.35 6.30
N HIS A 14 3.16 12.12 5.10
CA HIS A 14 1.74 11.82 4.92
C HIS A 14 1.38 10.35 5.21
N VAL A 15 2.36 9.45 5.21
CA VAL A 15 2.14 8.01 5.47
C VAL A 15 1.56 7.78 6.87
N ARG A 16 2.00 8.57 7.86
CA ARG A 16 1.45 8.49 9.22
C ARG A 16 -0.05 8.80 9.25
N THR A 17 -0.48 9.81 8.48
CA THR A 17 -1.89 10.19 8.38
C THR A 17 -2.72 9.07 7.76
N ALA A 18 -2.23 8.45 6.68
CA ALA A 18 -2.90 7.32 6.03
C ALA A 18 -3.11 6.15 7.00
N ARG A 19 -2.09 5.80 7.81
CA ARG A 19 -2.20 4.76 8.83
C ARG A 19 -3.26 5.07 9.90
N LEU A 20 -3.27 6.31 10.41
CA LEU A 20 -4.23 6.72 11.45
C LEU A 20 -5.68 6.66 10.94
N VAL A 21 -5.93 7.18 9.74
CA VAL A 21 -7.25 7.13 9.10
C VAL A 21 -7.63 5.68 8.82
N GLY A 22 -6.72 4.87 8.27
CA GLY A 22 -6.94 3.47 7.97
C GLY A 22 -7.39 2.64 9.17
N VAL A 23 -6.69 2.75 10.29
CA VAL A 23 -7.05 2.04 11.53
C VAL A 23 -8.41 2.53 12.06
N ALA A 24 -8.68 3.84 11.99
CA ALA A 24 -9.97 4.38 12.43
C ALA A 24 -11.14 3.84 11.58
N VAL A 25 -10.95 3.73 10.27
CA VAL A 25 -11.96 3.17 9.36
C VAL A 25 -12.11 1.66 9.58
N ALA A 26 -11.02 0.91 9.75
CA ALA A 26 -11.04 -0.53 10.05
C ALA A 26 -11.83 -0.84 11.33
N ARG A 27 -11.57 -0.09 12.42
CA ARG A 27 -12.32 -0.20 13.68
C ARG A 27 -13.81 0.05 13.47
N ARG A 28 -14.17 1.09 12.70
CA ARG A 28 -15.56 1.40 12.37
C ARG A 28 -16.21 0.28 11.55
N ALA A 29 -15.47 -0.34 10.64
CA ALA A 29 -15.92 -1.42 9.76
C ALA A 29 -16.12 -2.76 10.51
N GLY A 30 -15.60 -2.89 11.74
CA GLY A 30 -15.72 -4.11 12.54
C GLY A 30 -14.61 -5.14 12.26
N VAL A 31 -13.44 -4.68 11.81
CA VAL A 31 -12.23 -5.52 11.79
C VAL A 31 -11.85 -5.91 13.22
N ASP A 32 -11.41 -7.16 13.42
CA ASP A 32 -10.96 -7.65 14.72
C ASP A 32 -9.80 -6.81 15.27
N GLU A 33 -9.83 -6.51 16.56
CA GLU A 33 -8.80 -5.74 17.26
C GLU A 33 -7.40 -6.33 17.04
N ALA A 34 -7.30 -7.67 16.99
CA ALA A 34 -6.04 -8.38 16.77
C ALA A 34 -5.41 -8.07 15.40
N LEU A 35 -6.22 -7.77 14.38
CA LEU A 35 -5.76 -7.48 13.01
C LEU A 35 -5.43 -5.99 12.79
N LEU A 36 -5.72 -5.12 13.76
CA LEU A 36 -5.57 -3.68 13.54
C LEU A 36 -4.11 -3.23 13.43
N ASP A 37 -3.17 -3.93 14.08
CA ASP A 37 -1.75 -3.62 13.92
C ASP A 37 -1.26 -4.06 12.53
N GLU A 38 -1.71 -5.20 12.02
CA GLU A 38 -1.46 -5.66 10.65
C GLU A 38 -2.01 -4.67 9.63
N VAL A 39 -3.26 -4.19 9.80
CA VAL A 39 -3.84 -3.12 8.97
C VAL A 39 -2.96 -1.88 8.98
N ARG A 40 -2.50 -1.44 10.17
CA ARG A 40 -1.67 -0.26 10.33
C ARG A 40 -0.33 -0.41 9.60
N LEU A 41 0.31 -1.58 9.72
CA LEU A 41 1.59 -1.89 9.09
C LEU A 41 1.41 -1.97 7.57
N ALA A 42 0.44 -2.73 7.09
CA ALA A 42 0.19 -2.92 5.67
C ALA A 42 -0.12 -1.60 4.93
N ILE A 43 -0.98 -0.75 5.49
CA ILE A 43 -1.23 0.59 4.93
C ILE A 43 0.06 1.42 4.92
N GLY A 44 0.88 1.29 5.97
CA GLY A 44 2.18 1.93 6.06
C GLY A 44 3.11 1.51 4.92
N GLU A 45 3.31 0.21 4.73
CA GLU A 45 4.20 -0.33 3.70
C GLU A 45 3.72 0.02 2.29
N ALA A 46 2.43 -0.17 2.00
CA ALA A 46 1.87 0.15 0.70
C ALA A 46 2.00 1.65 0.35
N CYS A 47 1.77 2.54 1.32
CA CYS A 47 1.94 3.99 1.12
C CYS A 47 3.42 4.41 1.03
N THR A 48 4.30 3.83 1.86
CA THR A 48 5.75 4.11 1.80
C THR A 48 6.31 3.72 0.45
N ARG A 49 5.93 2.54 -0.06
CA ARG A 49 6.26 2.08 -1.41
C ARG A 49 5.80 3.07 -2.48
N ALA A 50 4.53 3.45 -2.46
CA ALA A 50 3.98 4.39 -3.45
C ALA A 50 4.74 5.73 -3.45
N VAL A 51 5.08 6.25 -2.26
CA VAL A 51 5.88 7.47 -2.09
C VAL A 51 7.30 7.29 -2.61
N ALA A 52 7.96 6.16 -2.32
CA ALA A 52 9.32 5.88 -2.79
C ALA A 52 9.38 5.85 -4.33
N LEU A 53 8.44 5.15 -4.97
CA LEU A 53 8.34 5.10 -6.43
C LEU A 53 8.09 6.51 -7.03
N HIS A 54 7.17 7.28 -6.46
CA HIS A 54 6.96 8.66 -6.93
C HIS A 54 8.20 9.53 -6.81
N ARG A 55 8.96 9.40 -5.72
CA ARG A 55 10.21 10.15 -5.51
C ARG A 55 11.29 9.73 -6.50
N GLN A 56 11.47 8.43 -6.71
CA GLN A 56 12.42 7.87 -7.66
C GLN A 56 12.18 8.38 -9.09
N TYR A 57 10.92 8.50 -9.50
CA TYR A 57 10.54 8.96 -10.84
C TYR A 57 10.22 10.46 -10.93
N GLY A 58 10.37 11.22 -9.84
CA GLY A 58 10.10 12.67 -9.82
C GLY A 58 8.64 13.04 -10.06
N LEU A 59 7.70 12.16 -9.68
CA LEU A 59 6.26 12.34 -9.87
C LEU A 59 5.68 13.26 -8.81
N THR A 60 4.68 14.05 -9.21
CA THR A 60 4.01 15.04 -8.34
C THR A 60 2.52 14.76 -8.16
N GLU A 61 2.01 13.81 -8.95
CA GLU A 61 0.68 13.24 -8.86
C GLU A 61 0.42 12.69 -7.46
N LEU A 62 -0.84 12.76 -7.01
CA LEU A 62 -1.18 12.37 -5.65
C LEU A 62 -1.22 10.85 -5.54
N VAL A 63 -0.69 10.32 -4.44
CA VAL A 63 -0.98 8.94 -4.01
C VAL A 63 -2.40 8.92 -3.49
N THR A 64 -3.20 7.95 -3.94
CA THR A 64 -4.60 7.79 -3.52
C THR A 64 -4.78 6.54 -2.68
N VAL A 65 -5.44 6.70 -1.53
CA VAL A 65 -5.81 5.61 -0.63
C VAL A 65 -7.33 5.57 -0.51
N GLU A 66 -7.93 4.48 -0.96
CA GLU A 66 -9.35 4.21 -0.85
C GLU A 66 -9.61 3.12 0.18
N MET A 67 -10.62 3.31 1.02
CA MET A 67 -11.01 2.38 2.07
C MET A 67 -12.53 2.15 1.97
N SER A 68 -12.97 0.90 1.93
CA SER A 68 -14.39 0.54 1.87
C SER A 68 -14.75 -0.56 2.86
N ASP A 69 -15.99 -0.52 3.36
CA ASP A 69 -16.55 -1.46 4.34
C ASP A 69 -17.72 -2.30 3.77
N SER A 70 -17.68 -2.60 2.48
CA SER A 70 -18.72 -3.37 1.77
C SER A 70 -18.58 -4.88 1.99
N GLY A 71 -18.89 -5.34 3.20
CA GLY A 71 -18.88 -6.77 3.58
C GLY A 71 -17.52 -7.33 4.00
N SER A 72 -16.44 -6.71 3.56
CA SER A 72 -15.08 -6.83 4.09
C SER A 72 -14.46 -5.43 4.17
N TYR A 73 -13.39 -5.28 4.94
CA TYR A 73 -12.62 -4.04 4.95
C TYR A 73 -11.58 -4.10 3.85
N THR A 74 -11.75 -3.31 2.80
CA THR A 74 -10.83 -3.27 1.65
C THR A 74 -10.09 -1.95 1.63
N VAL A 75 -8.77 -2.01 1.43
CA VAL A 75 -7.92 -0.84 1.23
C VAL A 75 -7.23 -0.94 -0.11
N ARG A 76 -7.24 0.14 -0.89
CA ARG A 76 -6.56 0.26 -2.18
C ARG A 76 -5.61 1.44 -2.12
N VAL A 77 -4.32 1.18 -2.31
CA VAL A 77 -3.29 2.23 -2.44
C VAL A 77 -2.89 2.29 -3.91
N ILE A 78 -3.05 3.47 -4.51
CA ILE A 78 -2.87 3.70 -5.94
C ILE A 78 -1.77 4.74 -6.14
N ASP A 79 -0.73 4.34 -6.86
CA ASP A 79 0.35 5.21 -7.32
C ASP A 79 0.21 5.52 -8.83
N HIS A 80 1.19 6.24 -9.38
CA HIS A 80 1.25 6.69 -10.77
C HIS A 80 2.62 6.38 -11.40
N ALA A 81 3.42 5.53 -10.74
CA ALA A 81 4.73 5.16 -11.23
C ALA A 81 4.62 4.20 -12.43
N PRO A 82 5.65 4.14 -13.30
CA PRO A 82 5.69 3.16 -14.38
C PRO A 82 5.47 1.73 -13.86
N ILE A 83 4.67 0.94 -14.56
CA ILE A 83 4.24 -0.40 -14.13
C ILE A 83 5.45 -1.34 -13.99
N GLU A 84 6.48 -1.16 -14.81
CA GLU A 84 7.71 -1.94 -14.78
C GLU A 84 8.44 -1.80 -13.44
N ALA A 85 8.37 -0.62 -12.81
CA ALA A 85 8.95 -0.37 -11.49
C ALA A 85 8.26 -1.20 -10.40
N SER A 86 6.95 -1.41 -10.55
CA SER A 86 6.15 -2.18 -9.61
C SER A 86 6.35 -3.69 -9.71
N ILE A 87 6.55 -4.21 -10.92
CA ILE A 87 6.70 -5.65 -11.21
C ILE A 87 8.17 -6.10 -11.11
N GLY A 88 9.12 -5.20 -11.40
CA GLY A 88 10.54 -5.49 -11.35
C GLY A 88 10.99 -5.95 -9.96
N LEU A 89 10.51 -5.29 -8.90
CA LEU A 89 10.90 -5.56 -7.52
C LEU A 89 10.23 -6.79 -6.89
N THR A 90 9.06 -7.21 -7.40
CA THR A 90 8.38 -8.43 -6.92
C THR A 90 9.03 -9.72 -7.44
N LYS A 91 9.90 -9.62 -8.45
CA LYS A 91 10.59 -10.78 -9.06
C LYS A 91 12.02 -10.97 -8.60
N LEU A 92 12.59 -10.02 -7.86
CA LEU A 92 13.98 -10.09 -7.43
C LEU A 92 14.11 -11.03 -6.21
N PRO A 93 15.00 -12.03 -6.26
CA PRO A 93 15.30 -12.86 -5.09
C PRO A 93 15.92 -12.00 -3.96
N PRO A 94 15.80 -12.41 -2.68
CA PRO A 94 16.35 -11.69 -1.53
C PRO A 94 17.84 -11.34 -1.65
N ASP A 95 18.61 -12.19 -2.34
CA ASP A 95 20.05 -11.98 -2.56
C ASP A 95 20.35 -10.87 -3.58
N GLU A 96 19.45 -10.63 -4.54
CA GLU A 96 19.56 -9.52 -5.50
C GLU A 96 19.06 -8.20 -4.90
N LEU A 97 18.14 -8.27 -3.93
CA LEU A 97 17.76 -7.14 -3.08
C LEU A 97 18.91 -6.65 -2.19
N ALA A 98 20.02 -7.39 -2.04
CA ALA A 98 21.20 -6.98 -1.29
C ALA A 98 22.32 -6.39 -2.19
N ALA A 99 22.09 -6.22 -3.49
CA ALA A 99 23.09 -5.73 -4.43
C ALA A 99 23.40 -4.22 -4.23
N GLU A 100 24.68 -3.84 -4.28
CA GLU A 100 25.18 -2.45 -4.10
C GLU A 100 24.63 -1.44 -5.12
N SER A 101 23.99 -1.91 -6.19
CA SER A 101 23.42 -1.09 -7.25
C SER A 101 21.98 -0.62 -6.99
N LEU A 102 21.33 -1.08 -5.92
CA LEU A 102 19.97 -0.68 -5.56
C LEU A 102 19.97 0.63 -4.77
N THR A 103 19.06 1.53 -5.12
CA THR A 103 18.85 2.75 -4.35
C THR A 103 18.13 2.43 -3.02
N GLU A 104 18.24 3.32 -2.02
CA GLU A 104 17.46 3.19 -0.78
C GLU A 104 15.95 3.06 -1.05
N ASP A 105 15.44 3.71 -2.10
CA ASP A 105 14.04 3.65 -2.51
C ASP A 105 13.67 2.28 -3.14
N ASP A 106 14.60 1.64 -3.88
CA ASP A 106 14.42 0.28 -4.42
C ASP A 106 14.36 -0.76 -3.29
N LEU A 107 15.30 -0.67 -2.33
CA LEU A 107 15.33 -1.52 -1.14
C LEU A 107 14.04 -1.37 -0.33
N THR A 108 13.59 -0.13 -0.13
CA THR A 108 12.35 0.18 0.59
C THR A 108 11.14 -0.46 -0.08
N THR A 109 11.09 -0.42 -1.42
CA THR A 109 9.98 -0.99 -2.19
C THR A 109 9.98 -2.52 -2.15
N GLY A 110 11.13 -3.15 -2.31
CA GLY A 110 11.25 -4.62 -2.28
C GLY A 110 10.95 -5.22 -0.91
N VAL A 111 11.47 -4.63 0.17
CA VAL A 111 11.19 -5.06 1.55
C VAL A 111 9.71 -4.86 1.89
N GLY A 112 9.11 -3.74 1.47
CA GLY A 112 7.70 -3.45 1.73
C GLY A 112 6.75 -4.53 1.20
N PHE A 113 7.05 -5.14 0.05
CA PHE A 113 6.22 -6.23 -0.50
C PHE A 113 6.31 -7.53 0.30
N ALA A 114 7.51 -7.93 0.71
CA ALA A 114 7.69 -9.13 1.53
C ALA A 114 6.95 -8.99 2.87
N LEU A 115 6.97 -7.79 3.45
CA LEU A 115 6.21 -7.47 4.66
C LEU A 115 4.70 -7.50 4.43
N LEU A 116 4.22 -6.89 3.33
CA LEU A 116 2.80 -6.92 2.96
C LEU A 116 2.26 -8.35 2.82
N ALA A 117 3.02 -9.24 2.18
CA ALA A 117 2.64 -10.65 2.05
C ALA A 117 2.60 -11.40 3.40
N GLY A 118 3.31 -10.90 4.42
CA GLY A 118 3.26 -11.44 5.78
C GLY A 118 2.10 -10.91 6.64
N PHE A 119 1.48 -9.79 6.26
CA PHE A 119 0.41 -9.13 7.05
C PHE A 119 -0.99 -9.26 6.45
N VAL A 120 -1.10 -9.58 5.16
CA VAL A 120 -2.38 -9.52 4.42
C VAL A 120 -2.62 -10.82 3.68
N ASP A 121 -3.66 -11.54 4.08
CA ASP A 121 -4.04 -12.82 3.46
C ASP A 121 -4.57 -12.64 2.02
N ASP A 122 -5.40 -11.61 1.76
CA ASP A 122 -5.89 -11.26 0.42
C ASP A 122 -5.21 -9.96 -0.04
N LEU A 123 -4.05 -10.15 -0.67
CA LEU A 123 -3.22 -9.12 -1.30
C LEU A 123 -3.22 -9.29 -2.83
N GLN A 124 -3.57 -8.23 -3.54
CA GLN A 124 -3.48 -8.16 -5.00
C GLN A 124 -2.73 -6.91 -5.42
N VAL A 125 -1.83 -7.07 -6.39
CA VAL A 125 -1.07 -5.97 -6.99
C VAL A 125 -1.36 -5.98 -8.48
N ARG A 126 -1.95 -4.91 -8.99
CA ARG A 126 -2.37 -4.83 -10.39
C ARG A 126 -2.03 -3.48 -11.02
N PRO A 127 -1.78 -3.43 -12.34
CA PRO A 127 -1.76 -2.18 -13.06
C PRO A 127 -3.09 -1.43 -12.92
N VAL A 128 -3.04 -0.11 -12.91
CA VAL A 128 -4.24 0.73 -13.06
C VAL A 128 -4.78 0.57 -14.49
N GLU A 129 -6.10 0.42 -14.65
CA GLU A 129 -6.72 0.12 -15.95
C GLU A 129 -6.58 1.29 -16.95
N ASP A 130 -6.70 2.54 -16.47
CA ASP A 130 -6.72 3.75 -17.30
C ASP A 130 -5.50 4.66 -17.07
N GLY A 131 -4.28 4.12 -17.06
CA GLY A 131 -3.07 4.95 -17.03
C GLY A 131 -1.85 4.30 -16.40
N PRO A 132 -0.76 5.07 -16.21
CA PRO A 132 0.40 4.61 -15.46
C PRO A 132 0.03 4.50 -13.97
N GLY A 133 0.63 3.53 -13.30
CA GLY A 133 0.44 3.33 -11.87
C GLY A 133 0.18 1.89 -11.49
N THR A 134 0.25 1.65 -10.20
CA THR A 134 -0.05 0.36 -9.60
C THR A 134 -1.04 0.52 -8.47
N GLU A 135 -1.96 -0.43 -8.40
CA GLU A 135 -2.87 -0.60 -7.29
C GLU A 135 -2.44 -1.76 -6.42
N VAL A 136 -2.23 -1.47 -5.14
CA VAL A 136 -2.09 -2.47 -4.07
C VAL A 136 -3.43 -2.56 -3.36
N ARG A 137 -4.15 -3.66 -3.59
CA ARG A 137 -5.43 -3.99 -2.95
C ARG A 137 -5.18 -4.97 -1.81
N MET A 138 -5.66 -4.63 -0.62
CA MET A 138 -5.55 -5.42 0.60
C MET A 138 -6.94 -5.59 1.22
N VAL A 139 -7.25 -6.78 1.74
CA VAL A 139 -8.56 -7.07 2.32
C VAL A 139 -8.44 -7.75 3.67
N TRP A 140 -9.29 -7.32 4.62
CA TRP A 140 -9.44 -7.94 5.92
C TRP A 140 -10.89 -8.37 6.16
N PRO A 141 -11.10 -9.49 6.88
CA PRO A 141 -12.42 -9.89 7.31
C PRO A 141 -12.98 -8.88 8.32
N VAL A 142 -14.30 -8.67 8.27
CA VAL A 142 -15.03 -7.92 9.29
C VAL A 142 -15.97 -8.87 10.01
N ALA A 143 -16.03 -8.76 11.33
CA ALA A 143 -17.02 -9.50 12.10
C ALA A 143 -18.40 -8.92 11.75
N ARG A 144 -19.25 -9.71 11.06
CA ARG A 144 -20.65 -9.32 10.88
C ARG A 144 -21.29 -9.19 12.26
N ARG A 145 -21.70 -7.97 12.61
CA ARG A 145 -22.65 -7.74 13.70
C ARG A 145 -24.05 -8.17 13.28
#